data_AF-A0A9Q3UJ54-F1
#
_entry.id   AF-A0A9Q3UJ54-F1
#
_cell.length_a   1.000
_cell.length_b   1.000
_cell.length_c   1.000
_cell.angle_alpha   90.00
_cell.angle_beta   90.00
_cell.angle_gamma   90.00
#
_symmetry.space_group_name_H-M   'P 1'
#
loop_
_entity.id
_entity.type
_entity.pdbx_description
1 polymer ?
#
loop_
_entity_poly.entity_id
_entity_poly.type
_entity_poly.pdbx_seq_one_letter_code
_entity_poly.pdbx_strand_id
1 'polypeptide(L)'
;MSEYCFEIPAVRGIQAGREFFTINAPFGVLQRLVAFDTGNVLSRSQRDVNPTRAKKVSQYIQENIDTYVLTSLTGVINERPEFIESDHANVGLLKVSMDSEILLFDGQHRTTGIIDAIKQNVDLRSHNIPLMLFLDMTLGERQQAFSDINGHTVKPSTSISDTYNQRDDLPKLVVEMANDLVVFEGLVDFERNVIGKNSDYLFPVKILKDATARLLGVKANAKLADEQREIARDFWQACAKPLLWHAFRNWEDSADEFRAGYISSHGVFLNALGVVGQCLLAQYGNVDKLADLSTLNIRRDSPGFVGRCIDEVTGNMLTNATAIKLTAIKMLCHVGCPVGPELQSLERQYFPDTEFPSALEVGASSEEASLNEVFDEVEHRSVHLYAGMVRDKWPDLTEAQIDNVCDQVEVVVAGFGETLESAKGNVQCMLTKMRKSSTVLATIRANYKKVVAE
;
A
#
# COMPACT_ATOMS: atom_id res chain seq x y z
N MET A 1 -10.37 49.44 26.73
CA MET A 1 -9.89 48.96 25.41
C MET A 1 -8.77 49.88 24.98
N SER A 2 -7.72 49.34 24.39
CA SER A 2 -6.65 50.13 23.77
C SER A 2 -7.25 51.05 22.68
N GLU A 3 -6.60 52.18 22.42
CA GLU A 3 -7.02 53.14 21.39
C GLU A 3 -6.92 52.55 19.97
N TYR A 4 -6.17 51.45 19.81
CA TYR A 4 -5.91 50.78 18.55
C TYR A 4 -6.46 49.35 18.56
N CYS A 5 -7.42 49.06 17.68
CA CYS A 5 -8.02 47.73 17.53
C CYS A 5 -8.00 47.26 16.07
N PHE A 6 -8.04 45.94 15.89
CA PHE A 6 -8.39 45.29 14.64
C PHE A 6 -9.91 45.07 14.60
N GLU A 7 -10.54 45.45 13.50
CA GLU A 7 -11.95 45.15 13.23
C GLU A 7 -12.02 44.00 12.24
N ILE A 8 -12.54 42.86 12.67
CA ILE A 8 -12.54 41.63 11.88
C ILE A 8 -13.98 41.13 11.72
N PRO A 9 -14.46 40.88 10.49
CA PRO A 9 -15.74 40.22 10.29
C PRO A 9 -15.77 38.86 10.99
N ALA A 10 -16.80 38.64 11.80
CA ALA A 10 -16.91 37.47 12.66
C ALA A 10 -18.34 36.94 12.74
N VAL A 11 -18.44 35.65 13.01
CA VAL A 11 -19.71 34.98 13.35
C VAL A 11 -19.63 34.47 14.78
N ARG A 12 -20.58 34.89 15.63
CA ARG A 12 -20.75 34.42 17.01
C ARG A 12 -21.44 33.05 17.03
N GLY A 13 -20.93 32.14 17.84
CA GLY A 13 -21.49 30.82 18.07
C GLY A 13 -21.49 30.45 19.55
N ILE A 14 -22.23 29.40 19.89
CA ILE A 14 -22.26 28.81 21.23
C ILE A 14 -21.96 27.32 21.11
N GLN A 15 -20.96 26.83 21.84
CA GLN A 15 -20.62 25.42 21.95
C GLN A 15 -20.47 25.02 23.41
N ALA A 16 -21.24 24.03 23.87
CA ALA A 16 -21.29 23.61 25.28
C ALA A 16 -21.47 24.78 26.27
N GLY A 17 -22.33 25.75 25.91
CA GLY A 17 -22.60 26.95 26.71
C GLY A 17 -21.51 28.03 26.66
N ARG A 18 -20.41 27.82 25.93
CA ARG A 18 -19.34 28.79 25.74
C ARG A 18 -19.54 29.58 24.44
N GLU A 19 -19.43 30.89 24.54
CA GLU A 19 -19.37 31.79 23.39
C GLU A 19 -18.03 31.61 22.65
N PHE A 20 -18.09 31.58 21.32
CA PHE A 20 -16.90 31.62 20.47
C PHE A 20 -17.18 32.43 19.21
N PHE A 21 -16.12 32.89 18.55
CA PHE A 21 -16.20 33.58 17.27
C PHE A 21 -15.46 32.82 16.19
N THR A 22 -16.05 32.73 14.99
CA THR A 22 -15.34 32.25 13.80
C THR A 22 -14.97 33.45 12.96
N ILE A 23 -13.68 33.58 12.64
CA ILE A 23 -13.15 34.62 11.76
C ILE A 23 -12.38 33.99 10.61
N ASN A 24 -12.24 34.73 9.50
CA ASN A 24 -11.27 34.42 8.45
C ASN A 24 -10.03 35.28 8.69
N ALA A 25 -8.99 34.69 9.27
CA ALA A 25 -7.76 35.41 9.60
C ALA A 25 -6.82 35.46 8.39
N PRO A 26 -6.40 36.65 7.94
CA PRO A 26 -5.33 36.74 6.95
C PRO A 26 -4.04 36.13 7.48
N PHE A 27 -3.28 35.44 6.64
CA PHE A 27 -2.02 34.80 7.03
C PHE A 27 -1.04 35.79 7.64
N GLY A 28 -1.00 37.03 7.13
CA GLY A 28 -0.17 38.09 7.70
C GLY A 28 -0.55 38.50 9.13
N VAL A 29 -1.83 38.40 9.49
CA VAL A 29 -2.34 38.71 10.84
C VAL A 29 -1.96 37.61 11.83
N LEU A 30 -1.95 36.35 11.39
CA LEU A 30 -1.54 35.22 12.24
C LEU A 30 -0.12 35.37 12.77
N GLN A 31 0.81 35.88 11.94
CA GLN A 31 2.19 36.13 12.37
C GLN A 31 2.26 37.12 13.55
N ARG A 32 1.27 38.02 13.66
CA ARG A 32 1.27 39.11 14.64
C ARG A 32 0.48 38.76 15.91
N LEU A 33 -0.67 38.10 15.78
CA LEU A 33 -1.59 37.85 16.90
C LEU A 33 -1.39 36.49 17.58
N VAL A 34 -0.77 35.51 16.92
CA VAL A 34 -0.59 34.18 17.53
C VAL A 34 0.63 34.18 18.45
N ALA A 35 0.38 33.96 19.75
CA ALA A 35 1.44 33.74 20.72
C ALA A 35 1.88 32.27 20.71
N PHE A 36 3.17 32.04 20.52
CA PHE A 36 3.76 30.71 20.64
C PHE A 36 4.18 30.48 22.09
N ASP A 37 3.37 29.71 22.82
CA ASP A 37 3.67 29.34 24.21
C ASP A 37 4.82 28.32 24.28
N THR A 38 5.99 28.78 24.70
CA THR A 38 7.23 27.99 24.90
C THR A 38 7.47 27.58 26.35
N GLY A 39 6.47 27.72 27.24
CA GLY A 39 6.58 27.36 28.65
C GLY A 39 6.69 25.84 28.89
N ASN A 40 6.83 25.45 30.17
CA ASN A 40 6.77 24.03 30.57
C ASN A 40 5.42 23.41 30.16
N VAL A 41 5.39 22.09 29.90
CA VAL A 41 4.16 21.35 29.53
C VAL A 41 2.99 21.63 30.48
N LEU A 42 3.25 21.73 31.79
CA LEU A 42 2.20 22.00 32.79
C LEU A 42 1.64 23.43 32.72
N SER A 43 2.38 24.38 32.14
CA SER A 43 1.98 25.78 32.02
C SER A 43 1.40 26.14 30.65
N ARG A 44 1.39 25.21 29.70
CA ARG A 44 0.90 25.42 28.32
C ARG A 44 -0.26 24.50 27.96
N SER A 45 -0.99 24.84 26.90
CA SER A 45 -2.11 24.05 26.36
C SER A 45 -1.84 23.48 24.96
N GLN A 46 -0.57 23.35 24.60
CA GLN A 46 -0.11 22.87 23.30
C GLN A 46 1.15 22.02 23.42
N ARG A 47 1.54 21.30 22.36
CA ARG A 47 2.83 20.57 22.31
C ARG A 47 3.93 21.45 21.74
N ASP A 48 5.18 21.00 21.79
CA ASP A 48 6.26 21.66 21.04
C ASP A 48 6.00 21.58 19.52
N VAL A 49 6.34 22.65 18.80
CA VAL A 49 6.26 22.65 17.34
C VAL A 49 7.34 21.71 16.83
N ASN A 50 6.93 20.68 16.09
CA ASN A 50 7.86 19.84 15.36
C ASN A 50 8.27 20.56 14.06
N PRO A 51 9.53 20.98 13.90
CA PRO A 51 9.96 21.75 12.72
C PRO A 51 9.75 20.98 11.42
N THR A 52 9.94 19.67 11.42
CA THR A 52 9.72 18.81 10.25
C THR A 52 8.26 18.81 9.81
N ARG A 53 7.30 18.83 10.75
CA ARG A 53 5.87 18.91 10.42
C ARG A 53 5.49 20.29 9.88
N ALA A 54 5.99 21.37 10.50
CA ALA A 54 5.75 22.73 10.01
C ALA A 54 6.32 22.92 8.61
N LYS A 55 7.54 22.43 8.35
CA LYS A 55 8.16 22.44 7.03
C LYS A 55 7.31 21.73 5.97
N LYS A 56 6.71 20.57 6.30
CA LYS A 56 5.80 19.86 5.38
C LYS A 56 4.56 20.68 5.03
N VAL A 57 3.98 21.42 5.99
CA VAL A 57 2.85 22.31 5.70
C VAL A 57 3.29 23.46 4.81
N SER A 58 4.44 24.08 5.10
CA SER A 58 4.99 25.16 4.29
C SER A 58 5.23 24.72 2.83
N GLN A 59 5.84 23.55 2.65
CA GLN A 59 6.06 22.93 1.34
C GLN A 59 4.73 22.64 0.63
N TYR A 60 3.75 22.08 1.35
CA TYR A 60 2.43 21.82 0.80
C TYR A 60 1.74 23.10 0.28
N ILE A 61 1.82 24.22 0.99
CA ILE A 61 1.27 25.50 0.52
C ILE A 61 2.01 25.98 -0.73
N GLN A 62 3.34 25.96 -0.71
CA GLN A 62 4.18 26.48 -1.79
C GLN A 62 4.04 25.68 -3.09
N GLU A 63 4.01 24.36 -3.01
CA GLU A 63 3.90 23.48 -4.18
C GLU A 63 2.49 23.48 -4.78
N ASN A 64 1.49 24.01 -4.07
CA ASN A 64 0.08 23.87 -4.42
C ASN A 64 -0.70 25.18 -4.26
N ILE A 65 -0.09 26.30 -4.65
CA ILE A 65 -0.58 27.67 -4.40
C ILE A 65 -2.06 27.88 -4.74
N ASP A 66 -2.55 27.25 -5.82
CA ASP A 66 -3.93 27.40 -6.32
C ASP A 66 -4.90 26.32 -5.81
N THR A 67 -4.42 25.30 -5.08
CA THR A 67 -5.22 24.10 -4.76
C THR A 67 -5.05 23.58 -3.34
N TYR A 68 -4.25 24.22 -2.49
CA TYR A 68 -4.05 23.77 -1.12
C TYR A 68 -5.32 23.98 -0.27
N VAL A 69 -5.53 23.14 0.73
CA VAL A 69 -6.63 23.26 1.71
C VAL A 69 -6.08 23.07 3.11
N LEU A 70 -6.37 24.02 4.01
CA LEU A 70 -6.02 23.95 5.42
C LEU A 70 -7.29 23.96 6.26
N THR A 71 -7.33 23.12 7.30
CA THR A 71 -8.41 23.11 8.28
C THR A 71 -8.29 24.28 9.26
N SER A 72 -9.38 24.60 9.96
CA SER A 72 -9.47 25.74 10.88
C SER A 72 -8.48 25.66 12.04
N LEU A 73 -7.91 26.80 12.42
CA LEU A 73 -7.17 26.95 13.67
C LEU A 73 -8.16 27.09 14.84
N THR A 74 -7.75 26.68 16.05
CA THR A 74 -8.59 26.84 17.24
C THR A 74 -7.75 27.34 18.42
N GLY A 75 -8.22 28.41 19.07
CA GLY A 75 -7.53 29.00 20.20
C GLY A 75 -8.44 29.81 21.11
N VAL A 76 -7.84 30.36 22.15
CA VAL A 76 -8.46 31.38 23.02
C VAL A 76 -7.81 32.72 22.75
N ILE A 77 -8.57 33.80 22.88
CA ILE A 77 -8.03 35.15 22.94
C ILE A 77 -7.87 35.58 24.41
N ASN A 78 -6.71 36.15 24.76
CA ASN A 78 -6.39 36.51 26.14
C ASN A 78 -7.20 37.71 26.69
N GLU A 79 -7.64 38.60 25.81
CA GLU A 79 -8.46 39.76 26.14
C GLU A 79 -9.84 39.62 25.52
N ARG A 80 -10.89 39.97 26.28
CA ARG A 80 -12.26 39.87 25.79
C ARG A 80 -12.50 40.92 24.70
N PRO A 81 -12.81 40.50 23.45
CA PRO A 81 -13.09 41.42 22.36
C PRO A 81 -14.48 42.05 22.51
N GLU A 82 -14.67 43.21 21.87
CA GLU A 82 -16.01 43.80 21.69
C GLU A 82 -16.62 43.24 20.39
N PHE A 83 -17.86 42.77 20.44
CA PHE A 83 -18.58 42.31 19.26
C PHE A 83 -19.69 43.29 18.92
N ILE A 84 -19.60 43.90 17.74
CA ILE A 84 -20.61 44.80 17.20
C ILE A 84 -21.45 44.01 16.21
N GLU A 85 -22.64 43.62 16.66
CA GLU A 85 -23.60 42.87 15.86
C GLU A 85 -24.12 43.74 14.68
N SER A 86 -24.24 43.10 13.52
CA SER A 86 -24.86 43.70 12.33
C SER A 86 -26.38 43.54 12.37
N ASP A 87 -27.06 43.93 11.28
CA ASP A 87 -28.49 43.66 11.10
C ASP A 87 -28.82 42.16 11.05
N HIS A 88 -27.82 41.31 10.80
CA HIS A 88 -27.95 39.86 10.86
C HIS A 88 -27.48 39.31 12.20
N ALA A 89 -28.37 38.59 12.87
CA ALA A 89 -28.09 37.96 14.15
C ALA A 89 -26.83 37.10 14.10
N ASN A 90 -25.97 37.25 15.11
CA ASN A 90 -24.68 36.58 15.27
C ASN A 90 -23.62 36.90 14.21
N VAL A 91 -23.87 37.81 13.28
CA VAL A 91 -22.87 38.27 12.31
C VAL A 91 -22.51 39.70 12.66
N GLY A 92 -21.22 40.03 12.67
CA GLY A 92 -20.79 41.35 13.09
C GLY A 92 -19.31 41.60 12.94
N LEU A 93 -18.84 42.69 13.54
CA LEU A 93 -17.44 43.05 13.64
C LEU A 93 -16.91 42.72 15.02
N LEU A 94 -15.85 41.92 15.08
CA LEU A 94 -15.09 41.65 16.28
C LEU A 94 -13.96 42.67 16.40
N LYS A 95 -14.05 43.53 17.41
CA LYS A 95 -13.01 44.48 17.80
C LYS A 95 -12.05 43.83 18.77
N VAL A 96 -10.84 43.57 18.27
CA VAL A 96 -9.75 42.94 18.99
C VAL A 96 -8.66 43.98 19.25
N SER A 97 -8.20 44.12 20.50
CA SER A 97 -7.08 45.02 20.82
C SER A 97 -5.82 44.61 20.06
N MET A 98 -5.02 45.57 19.61
CA MET A 98 -3.74 45.25 18.95
C MET A 98 -2.72 44.58 19.88
N ASP A 99 -2.95 44.64 21.20
CA ASP A 99 -2.13 44.00 22.24
C ASP A 99 -2.64 42.59 22.59
N SER A 100 -3.76 42.16 22.02
CA SER A 100 -4.31 40.83 22.27
C SER A 100 -3.43 39.73 21.67
N GLU A 101 -3.35 38.61 22.39
CA GLU A 101 -2.68 37.40 21.96
C GLU A 101 -3.69 36.25 21.84
N ILE A 102 -3.48 35.44 20.80
CA ILE A 102 -4.24 34.22 20.56
C ILE A 102 -3.38 33.04 20.95
N LEU A 103 -3.83 32.29 21.96
CA LEU A 103 -3.20 31.07 22.43
C LEU A 103 -3.89 29.88 21.77
N LEU A 104 -3.20 29.28 20.80
CA LEU A 104 -3.70 28.11 20.09
C LEU A 104 -3.60 26.86 20.96
N PHE A 105 -4.61 26.00 20.88
CA PHE A 105 -4.56 24.63 21.37
C PHE A 105 -4.85 23.62 20.25
N ASP A 106 -5.18 24.08 19.04
CA ASP A 106 -5.07 23.29 17.81
C ASP A 106 -4.56 24.15 16.64
N GLY A 107 -3.67 23.56 15.82
CA GLY A 107 -3.19 24.19 14.59
C GLY A 107 -1.80 24.82 14.62
N GLN A 108 -1.02 24.69 15.70
CA GLN A 108 0.32 25.31 15.79
C GLN A 108 1.23 25.01 14.57
N HIS A 109 1.24 23.77 14.05
CA HIS A 109 2.09 23.39 12.92
C HIS A 109 1.62 24.04 11.62
N ARG A 110 0.32 24.26 11.49
CA ARG A 110 -0.28 24.97 10.36
C ARG A 110 0.13 26.43 10.43
N THR A 111 -0.01 27.08 11.59
CA THR A 111 0.43 28.47 11.79
C THR A 111 1.92 28.64 11.50
N THR A 112 2.80 27.80 12.06
CA THR A 112 4.23 27.88 11.78
C THR A 112 4.54 27.65 10.29
N GLY A 113 3.91 26.65 9.67
CA GLY A 113 4.08 26.37 8.24
C GLY A 113 3.61 27.51 7.33
N ILE A 114 2.50 28.16 7.68
CA ILE A 114 1.99 29.37 7.01
C ILE A 114 3.02 30.50 7.13
N ILE A 115 3.50 30.79 8.34
CA ILE A 115 4.51 31.84 8.56
C ILE A 115 5.78 31.56 7.76
N ASP A 116 6.23 30.30 7.73
CA ASP A 116 7.40 29.91 6.93
C ASP A 116 7.13 30.02 5.42
N ALA A 117 5.91 29.72 4.96
CA ALA A 117 5.54 29.90 3.56
C ALA A 117 5.52 31.39 3.16
N ILE A 118 5.01 32.28 4.03
CA ILE A 118 5.03 33.74 3.81
C ILE A 118 6.46 34.27 3.64
N LYS A 119 7.44 33.72 4.38
CA LYS A 119 8.85 34.13 4.24
C LYS A 119 9.39 33.84 2.85
N GLN A 120 8.87 32.82 2.16
CA GLN A 120 9.27 32.44 0.80
C GLN A 120 8.44 33.17 -0.27
N ASN A 121 7.16 33.40 0.00
CA ASN A 121 6.27 34.13 -0.89
C ASN A 121 5.39 35.10 -0.08
N VAL A 122 5.67 36.40 -0.20
CA VAL A 122 5.01 37.47 0.56
C VAL A 122 3.53 37.63 0.18
N ASP A 123 3.14 37.27 -1.05
CA ASP A 123 1.76 37.43 -1.54
C ASP A 123 0.77 36.56 -0.76
N LEU A 124 1.25 35.46 -0.18
CA LEU A 124 0.50 34.58 0.72
C LEU A 124 -0.08 35.31 1.93
N ARG A 125 0.42 36.49 2.32
CA ARG A 125 -0.13 37.28 3.44
C ARG A 125 -1.61 37.61 3.28
N SER A 126 -2.07 37.71 2.04
CA SER A 126 -3.46 38.03 1.68
C SER A 126 -4.41 36.84 1.74
N HIS A 127 -3.86 35.60 1.78
CA HIS A 127 -4.67 34.39 1.90
C HIS A 127 -5.24 34.29 3.31
N ASN A 128 -6.39 33.61 3.45
CA ASN A 128 -7.11 33.50 4.72
C ASN A 128 -7.17 32.05 5.20
N ILE A 129 -7.25 31.86 6.53
CA ILE A 129 -7.57 30.58 7.17
C ILE A 129 -8.65 30.80 8.22
N PRO A 130 -9.66 29.91 8.32
CA PRO A 130 -10.63 29.99 9.39
C PRO A 130 -9.98 29.83 10.76
N LEU A 131 -10.39 30.65 11.73
CA LEU A 131 -9.94 30.59 13.11
C LEU A 131 -11.16 30.65 14.05
N MET A 132 -11.29 29.63 14.88
CA MET A 132 -12.25 29.58 15.98
C MET A 132 -11.61 30.14 17.25
N LEU A 133 -12.21 31.21 17.79
CA LEU A 133 -11.75 31.95 18.95
C LEU A 133 -12.72 31.78 20.11
N PHE A 134 -12.33 30.99 21.10
CA PHE A 134 -13.02 30.92 22.37
C PHE A 134 -12.64 32.09 23.27
N LEU A 135 -13.54 32.40 24.20
CA LEU A 135 -13.32 33.41 25.25
C LEU A 135 -13.07 32.71 26.59
N ASP A 136 -12.31 33.38 27.46
CA ASP A 136 -12.24 33.11 28.90
C ASP A 136 -11.94 31.65 29.30
N MET A 137 -11.24 30.89 28.44
CA MET A 137 -10.84 29.52 28.77
C MET A 137 -9.63 29.51 29.69
N THR A 138 -9.79 28.86 30.85
CA THR A 138 -8.69 28.59 31.77
C THR A 138 -7.65 27.66 31.12
N LEU A 139 -6.43 27.63 31.66
CA LEU A 139 -5.38 26.71 31.18
C LEU A 139 -5.84 25.25 31.20
N GLY A 140 -6.49 24.81 32.28
CA GLY A 140 -6.99 23.44 32.42
C GLY A 140 -8.04 23.09 31.37
N GLU A 141 -8.95 24.02 31.05
CA GLU A 141 -9.95 23.82 29.98
C GLU A 141 -9.30 23.74 28.60
N ARG A 142 -8.27 24.55 28.33
CA ARG A 142 -7.52 24.47 27.06
C ARG A 142 -6.73 23.17 26.94
N GLN A 143 -6.14 22.68 28.03
CA GLN A 143 -5.46 21.39 28.06
C GLN A 143 -6.44 20.23 27.82
N GLN A 144 -7.63 20.30 28.41
CA GLN A 144 -8.70 19.33 28.15
C GLN A 144 -9.14 19.38 26.67
N ALA A 145 -9.37 20.58 26.12
CA ALA A 145 -9.74 20.74 24.71
C ALA A 145 -8.66 20.19 23.77
N PHE A 146 -7.38 20.45 24.06
CA PHE A 146 -6.26 19.83 23.32
C PHE A 146 -6.34 18.30 23.36
N SER A 147 -6.58 17.72 24.55
CA SER A 147 -6.72 16.27 24.72
C SER A 147 -7.90 15.72 23.92
N ASP A 148 -9.08 16.35 24.00
CA ASP A 148 -10.30 15.88 23.35
C ASP A 148 -10.16 15.90 21.83
N ILE A 149 -9.67 17.00 21.26
CA ILE A 149 -9.47 17.15 19.81
C ILE A 149 -8.52 16.06 19.29
N ASN A 150 -7.38 15.85 19.97
CA ASN A 150 -6.39 14.89 19.50
C ASN A 150 -6.78 13.43 19.81
N GLY A 151 -7.52 13.19 20.90
CA GLY A 151 -7.97 11.87 21.32
C GLY A 151 -9.09 11.29 20.46
N HIS A 152 -9.98 12.15 19.94
CA HIS A 152 -11.08 11.72 19.06
C HIS A 152 -10.74 11.76 17.57
N THR A 153 -9.59 12.30 17.18
CA THR A 153 -9.17 12.32 15.78
C THR A 153 -8.77 10.92 15.30
N VAL A 154 -9.65 10.28 14.53
CA VAL A 154 -9.33 9.03 13.83
C VAL A 154 -8.61 9.37 12.54
N LYS A 155 -7.34 8.96 12.43
CA LYS A 155 -6.60 9.11 11.17
C LYS A 155 -7.23 8.17 10.13
N PRO A 156 -7.58 8.67 8.93
CA PRO A 156 -7.99 7.82 7.83
C PRO A 156 -6.94 6.74 7.53
N SER A 157 -7.40 5.63 6.96
CA SER A 157 -6.46 4.61 6.50
C SER A 157 -5.54 5.19 5.43
N THR A 158 -4.40 4.55 5.23
CA THR A 158 -3.49 4.95 4.15
C THR A 158 -4.09 4.59 2.79
N SER A 159 -4.85 3.50 2.71
CA SER A 159 -5.53 3.06 1.47
C SER A 159 -6.50 4.11 0.95
N ILE A 160 -7.41 4.64 1.79
CA ILE A 160 -8.33 5.70 1.34
C ILE A 160 -7.58 6.99 1.00
N SER A 161 -6.52 7.29 1.75
CA SER A 161 -5.68 8.47 1.48
C SER A 161 -4.98 8.35 0.13
N ASP A 162 -4.44 7.17 -0.20
CA ASP A 162 -3.77 6.89 -1.47
C ASP A 162 -4.77 6.90 -2.64
N THR A 163 -5.95 6.31 -2.46
CA THR A 163 -7.03 6.30 -3.47
C THR A 163 -7.43 7.70 -3.92
N TYR A 164 -7.53 8.65 -2.99
CA TYR A 164 -7.90 10.04 -3.29
C TYR A 164 -6.70 10.93 -3.63
N ASN A 165 -5.47 10.42 -3.54
CA ASN A 165 -4.28 11.23 -3.77
C ASN A 165 -4.07 11.50 -5.25
N GLN A 166 -4.50 12.69 -5.67
CA GLN A 166 -4.33 13.20 -7.03
C GLN A 166 -3.11 14.11 -7.18
N ARG A 167 -2.15 14.08 -6.26
CA ARG A 167 -0.92 14.88 -6.33
C ARG A 167 0.32 14.05 -6.63
N ASP A 168 0.42 12.88 -5.98
CA ASP A 168 1.57 12.00 -6.11
C ASP A 168 1.37 10.99 -7.24
N ASP A 169 2.44 10.74 -8.01
CA ASP A 169 2.38 9.92 -9.22
C ASP A 169 2.15 8.43 -8.91
N LEU A 170 2.74 7.93 -7.82
CA LEU A 170 2.67 6.51 -7.48
C LEU A 170 1.28 6.05 -7.00
N PRO A 171 0.58 6.74 -6.08
CA PRO A 171 -0.82 6.42 -5.78
C PRO A 171 -1.72 6.48 -7.01
N LYS A 172 -1.57 7.51 -7.88
CA LYS A 172 -2.33 7.61 -9.13
C LYS A 172 -2.12 6.39 -10.01
N LEU A 173 -0.87 6.05 -10.30
CA LEU A 173 -0.53 4.91 -11.14
C LEU A 173 -1.16 3.62 -10.60
N VAL A 174 -1.12 3.39 -9.29
CA VAL A 174 -1.68 2.17 -8.68
C VAL A 174 -3.20 2.14 -8.76
N VAL A 175 -3.86 3.30 -8.58
CA VAL A 175 -5.32 3.40 -8.76
C VAL A 175 -5.72 3.21 -10.22
N GLU A 176 -4.99 3.79 -11.16
CA GLU A 176 -5.18 3.57 -12.60
C GLU A 176 -5.01 2.09 -12.94
N MET A 177 -3.89 1.47 -12.55
CA MET A 177 -3.66 0.03 -12.75
C MET A 177 -4.76 -0.83 -12.16
N ALA A 178 -5.22 -0.52 -10.95
CA ALA A 178 -6.28 -1.27 -10.28
C ALA A 178 -7.64 -1.19 -11.00
N ASN A 179 -7.89 -0.14 -11.79
CA ASN A 179 -9.11 0.03 -12.59
C ASN A 179 -8.95 -0.47 -14.03
N ASP A 180 -7.76 -0.30 -14.62
CA ASP A 180 -7.51 -0.57 -16.04
C ASP A 180 -7.09 -2.01 -16.32
N LEU A 181 -6.33 -2.63 -15.40
CA LEU A 181 -5.77 -3.95 -15.62
C LEU A 181 -6.76 -5.03 -15.17
N VAL A 182 -7.07 -5.95 -16.08
CA VAL A 182 -7.95 -7.12 -15.82
C VAL A 182 -7.47 -7.92 -14.60
N VAL A 183 -6.15 -7.94 -14.35
CA VAL A 183 -5.55 -8.66 -13.21
C VAL A 183 -5.97 -8.16 -11.83
N PHE A 184 -6.53 -6.95 -11.76
CA PHE A 184 -6.97 -6.32 -10.53
C PHE A 184 -8.49 -6.13 -10.46
N GLU A 185 -9.21 -6.40 -11.54
CA GLU A 185 -10.65 -6.18 -11.66
C GLU A 185 -11.41 -6.90 -10.53
N GLY A 186 -12.03 -6.13 -9.64
CA GLY A 186 -12.78 -6.65 -8.50
C GLY A 186 -11.94 -7.31 -7.40
N LEU A 187 -10.61 -7.11 -7.39
CA LEU A 187 -9.70 -7.71 -6.41
C LEU A 187 -9.03 -6.70 -5.47
N VAL A 188 -9.24 -5.40 -5.65
CA VAL A 188 -8.55 -4.34 -4.90
C VAL A 188 -9.47 -3.62 -3.92
N ASP A 189 -9.08 -3.57 -2.64
CA ASP A 189 -9.72 -2.76 -1.61
C ASP A 189 -9.07 -1.37 -1.57
N PHE A 190 -9.85 -0.35 -1.97
CA PHE A 190 -9.43 1.04 -2.01
C PHE A 190 -9.57 1.77 -0.66
N GLU A 191 -10.13 1.12 0.36
CA GLU A 191 -10.49 1.76 1.62
C GLU A 191 -9.70 1.21 2.80
N ARG A 192 -9.50 -0.10 2.90
CA ARG A 192 -8.91 -0.73 4.09
C ARG A 192 -7.45 -1.11 3.86
N ASN A 193 -6.60 -0.84 4.85
CA ASN A 193 -5.20 -1.29 4.85
C ASN A 193 -5.04 -2.80 5.04
N VAL A 194 -6.06 -3.46 5.60
CA VAL A 194 -6.08 -4.89 5.88
C VAL A 194 -7.42 -5.41 5.39
N ILE A 195 -7.37 -6.45 4.58
CA ILE A 195 -8.55 -7.10 4.03
C ILE A 195 -9.30 -7.82 5.16
N GLY A 196 -10.59 -7.51 5.29
CA GLY A 196 -11.47 -8.19 6.24
C GLY A 196 -11.64 -9.68 5.90
N LYS A 197 -11.90 -10.51 6.92
CA LYS A 197 -12.00 -11.97 6.75
C LYS A 197 -12.94 -12.36 5.60
N ASN A 198 -14.12 -11.77 5.53
CA ASN A 198 -15.17 -12.11 4.55
C ASN A 198 -15.20 -11.15 3.35
N SER A 199 -14.11 -10.43 3.07
CA SER A 199 -14.04 -9.50 1.94
C SER A 199 -13.80 -10.26 0.63
N ASP A 200 -14.33 -9.74 -0.48
CA ASP A 200 -14.10 -10.30 -1.81
C ASP A 200 -12.77 -9.84 -2.44
N TYR A 201 -12.06 -8.91 -1.80
CA TYR A 201 -10.82 -8.33 -2.33
C TYR A 201 -9.56 -9.09 -1.93
N LEU A 202 -8.60 -9.28 -2.83
CA LEU A 202 -7.31 -9.88 -2.47
C LEU A 202 -6.29 -8.86 -1.95
N PHE A 203 -6.31 -7.62 -2.46
CA PHE A 203 -5.21 -6.69 -2.27
C PHE A 203 -5.67 -5.34 -1.72
N PRO A 204 -5.11 -4.84 -0.62
CA PRO A 204 -5.22 -3.43 -0.28
C PRO A 204 -4.44 -2.58 -1.30
N VAL A 205 -5.04 -1.50 -1.80
CA VAL A 205 -4.37 -0.57 -2.73
C VAL A 205 -3.04 -0.04 -2.15
N LYS A 206 -2.98 0.17 -0.84
CA LYS A 206 -1.76 0.59 -0.13
C LYS A 206 -0.62 -0.42 -0.26
N ILE A 207 -0.93 -1.71 -0.24
CA ILE A 207 0.07 -2.78 -0.36
C ILE A 207 0.57 -2.88 -1.81
N LEU A 208 -0.32 -2.75 -2.79
CA LEU A 208 0.06 -2.65 -4.21
C LEU A 208 0.97 -1.45 -4.45
N LYS A 209 0.66 -0.30 -3.85
CA LYS A 209 1.52 0.88 -3.91
C LYS A 209 2.89 0.65 -3.29
N ASP A 210 2.95 0.10 -2.08
CA ASP A 210 4.22 -0.19 -1.41
C ASP A 210 5.08 -1.19 -2.22
N ALA A 211 4.45 -2.22 -2.82
CA ALA A 211 5.14 -3.18 -3.67
C ALA A 211 5.61 -2.57 -5.00
N THR A 212 4.80 -1.72 -5.62
CA THR A 212 5.16 -0.99 -6.85
C THR A 212 6.31 -0.02 -6.60
N ALA A 213 6.35 0.65 -5.44
CA ALA A 213 7.49 1.48 -5.04
C ALA A 213 8.80 0.68 -5.01
N ARG A 214 8.75 -0.56 -4.51
CA ARG A 214 9.91 -1.45 -4.45
C ARG A 214 10.35 -1.90 -5.83
N LEU A 215 9.39 -2.31 -6.67
CA LEU A 215 9.63 -2.67 -8.08
C LEU A 215 10.42 -1.58 -8.80
N LEU A 216 9.97 -0.33 -8.69
CA LEU A 216 10.57 0.80 -9.40
C LEU A 216 11.78 1.39 -8.67
N GLY A 217 12.08 0.95 -7.44
CA GLY A 217 13.17 1.51 -6.63
C GLY A 217 12.97 2.97 -6.24
N VAL A 218 11.71 3.44 -6.14
CA VAL A 218 11.37 4.86 -5.94
C VAL A 218 10.86 5.16 -4.52
N LYS A 219 10.96 6.43 -4.13
CA LYS A 219 10.31 6.95 -2.93
C LYS A 219 8.82 7.19 -3.20
N ALA A 220 8.02 7.21 -2.13
CA ALA A 220 6.56 7.34 -2.23
C ALA A 220 6.06 8.61 -2.94
N ASN A 221 6.85 9.69 -2.95
CA ASN A 221 6.52 10.97 -3.58
C ASN A 221 7.41 11.30 -4.79
N ALA A 222 8.10 10.30 -5.34
CA ALA A 222 8.90 10.50 -6.54
C ALA A 222 7.98 10.73 -7.75
N LYS A 223 8.44 11.58 -8.68
CA LYS A 223 7.84 11.67 -10.01
C LYS A 223 8.22 10.43 -10.82
N LEU A 224 7.27 9.93 -11.60
CA LEU A 224 7.43 8.71 -12.40
C LEU A 224 7.50 9.09 -13.87
N ALA A 225 8.56 8.61 -14.54
CA ALA A 225 8.66 8.65 -16.00
C ALA A 225 7.68 7.67 -16.65
N ASP A 226 7.34 7.88 -17.92
CA ASP A 226 6.37 7.04 -18.63
C ASP A 226 6.87 5.60 -18.76
N GLU A 227 8.17 5.40 -18.97
CA GLU A 227 8.77 4.06 -19.01
C GLU A 227 8.59 3.31 -17.67
N GLN A 228 8.67 4.02 -16.53
CA GLN A 228 8.44 3.42 -15.22
C GLN A 228 6.98 3.02 -15.01
N ARG A 229 6.03 3.74 -15.63
CA ARG A 229 4.60 3.43 -15.56
C ARG A 229 4.29 2.16 -16.36
N GLU A 230 4.85 2.05 -17.56
CA GLU A 230 4.68 0.87 -18.41
C GLU A 230 5.31 -0.37 -17.77
N ILE A 231 6.54 -0.26 -17.26
CA ILE A 231 7.21 -1.35 -16.52
C ILE A 231 6.33 -1.87 -15.37
N ALA A 232 5.69 -0.97 -14.62
CA ALA A 232 4.81 -1.39 -13.53
C ALA A 232 3.56 -2.11 -14.04
N ARG A 233 2.94 -1.63 -15.13
CA ARG A 233 1.77 -2.27 -15.75
C ARG A 233 2.11 -3.68 -16.25
N ASP A 234 3.19 -3.81 -17.02
CA ASP A 234 3.64 -5.08 -17.58
C ASP A 234 3.99 -6.10 -16.49
N PHE A 235 4.72 -5.66 -15.45
CA PHE A 235 5.10 -6.52 -14.33
C PHE A 235 3.88 -7.08 -13.60
N TRP A 236 2.91 -6.23 -13.24
CA TRP A 236 1.73 -6.67 -12.50
C TRP A 236 0.79 -7.52 -13.35
N GLN A 237 0.69 -7.22 -14.66
CA GLN A 237 -0.04 -8.05 -15.60
C GLN A 237 0.55 -9.46 -15.69
N ALA A 238 1.88 -9.58 -15.77
CA ALA A 238 2.60 -10.86 -15.86
C ALA A 238 2.48 -11.72 -14.59
N CYS A 239 2.19 -11.11 -13.44
CA CYS A 239 2.10 -11.81 -12.16
C CYS A 239 0.83 -12.68 -12.00
N ALA A 240 -0.29 -12.32 -12.64
CA ALA A 240 -1.60 -12.87 -12.30
C ALA A 240 -1.76 -14.36 -12.56
N LYS A 241 -1.30 -14.84 -13.72
CA LYS A 241 -1.44 -16.24 -14.13
C LYS A 241 -0.50 -17.17 -13.33
N PRO A 242 0.82 -16.88 -13.20
CA PRO A 242 1.70 -17.68 -12.35
C PRO A 242 1.26 -17.76 -10.88
N LEU A 243 0.61 -16.71 -10.38
CA LEU A 243 0.23 -16.58 -8.96
C LEU A 243 -1.25 -16.88 -8.67
N LEU A 244 -2.00 -17.34 -9.68
CA LEU A 244 -3.36 -17.85 -9.57
C LEU A 244 -4.40 -16.83 -9.07
N TRP A 245 -4.19 -15.53 -9.31
CA TRP A 245 -5.04 -14.47 -8.76
C TRP A 245 -6.49 -14.49 -9.24
N HIS A 246 -6.79 -15.13 -10.38
CA HIS A 246 -8.17 -15.34 -10.84
C HIS A 246 -8.66 -16.78 -10.72
N ALA A 247 -7.76 -17.74 -10.47
CA ALA A 247 -8.08 -19.16 -10.53
C ALA A 247 -9.15 -19.56 -9.50
N PHE A 248 -9.19 -18.88 -8.34
CA PHE A 248 -10.18 -19.15 -7.30
C PHE A 248 -11.63 -18.95 -7.77
N ARG A 249 -11.86 -18.01 -8.69
CA ARG A 249 -13.19 -17.76 -9.28
C ARG A 249 -13.70 -18.97 -10.06
N ASN A 250 -12.79 -19.73 -10.69
CA ASN A 250 -13.11 -20.92 -11.46
C ASN A 250 -13.13 -22.20 -10.62
N TRP A 251 -12.65 -22.15 -9.38
CA TRP A 251 -12.73 -23.25 -8.42
C TRP A 251 -14.00 -23.24 -7.56
N GLU A 252 -14.89 -22.25 -7.78
CA GLU A 252 -16.00 -21.93 -6.88
C GLU A 252 -15.54 -21.63 -5.44
N ASP A 253 -14.27 -21.27 -5.26
CA ASP A 253 -13.72 -20.82 -3.98
C ASP A 253 -14.02 -19.32 -3.81
N SER A 254 -14.17 -18.85 -2.58
CA SER A 254 -14.26 -17.42 -2.28
C SER A 254 -12.87 -16.77 -2.16
N ALA A 255 -12.82 -15.44 -2.20
CA ALA A 255 -11.55 -14.72 -1.98
C ALA A 255 -10.97 -14.98 -0.59
N ASP A 256 -11.80 -15.20 0.44
CA ASP A 256 -11.32 -15.55 1.78
C ASP A 256 -10.72 -16.96 1.85
N GLU A 257 -11.31 -17.93 1.15
CA GLU A 257 -10.75 -19.27 1.02
C GLU A 257 -9.41 -19.24 0.27
N PHE A 258 -9.30 -18.43 -0.79
CA PHE A 258 -8.02 -18.23 -1.49
C PHE A 258 -6.95 -17.65 -0.56
N ARG A 259 -7.25 -16.56 0.16
CA ARG A 259 -6.33 -15.95 1.15
C ARG A 259 -5.94 -16.91 2.27
N ALA A 260 -6.81 -17.84 2.64
CA ALA A 260 -6.53 -18.85 3.65
C ALA A 260 -5.59 -19.95 3.12
N GLY A 261 -5.76 -20.36 1.86
CA GLY A 261 -5.01 -21.47 1.26
C GLY A 261 -3.70 -21.09 0.57
N TYR A 262 -3.57 -19.87 0.09
CA TYR A 262 -2.47 -19.41 -0.76
C TYR A 262 -1.78 -18.19 -0.17
N ILE A 263 -0.49 -18.02 -0.51
CA ILE A 263 0.30 -16.90 0.01
C ILE A 263 0.40 -15.69 -0.93
N SER A 264 0.02 -15.87 -2.20
CA SER A 264 0.25 -14.88 -3.26
C SER A 264 -0.56 -13.59 -3.13
N SER A 265 -1.58 -13.56 -2.28
CA SER A 265 -2.37 -12.37 -1.96
C SER A 265 -1.92 -11.61 -0.70
N HIS A 266 -1.01 -12.18 0.09
CA HIS A 266 -0.58 -11.53 1.34
C HIS A 266 0.44 -10.44 1.07
N GLY A 267 0.36 -9.35 1.85
CA GLY A 267 1.16 -8.17 1.58
C GLY A 267 2.67 -8.40 1.65
N VAL A 268 3.15 -9.33 2.48
CA VAL A 268 4.57 -9.72 2.49
C VAL A 268 5.01 -10.34 1.16
N PHE A 269 4.16 -11.16 0.54
CA PHE A 269 4.44 -11.79 -0.74
C PHE A 269 4.42 -10.77 -1.88
N LEU A 270 3.42 -9.87 -1.89
CA LEU A 270 3.37 -8.78 -2.86
C LEU A 270 4.58 -7.84 -2.78
N ASN A 271 5.00 -7.47 -1.56
CA ASN A 271 6.19 -6.65 -1.38
C ASN A 271 7.46 -7.40 -1.81
N ALA A 272 7.51 -8.72 -1.62
CA ALA A 272 8.60 -9.56 -2.09
C ALA A 272 8.64 -9.63 -3.62
N LEU A 273 7.50 -9.72 -4.30
CA LEU A 273 7.41 -9.63 -5.76
C LEU A 273 7.98 -8.31 -6.28
N GLY A 274 7.70 -7.19 -5.61
CA GLY A 274 8.34 -5.91 -5.97
C GLY A 274 9.87 -5.97 -5.93
N VAL A 275 10.45 -6.65 -4.93
CA VAL A 275 11.92 -6.87 -4.86
C VAL A 275 12.38 -7.81 -5.98
N VAL A 276 11.64 -8.89 -6.26
CA VAL A 276 11.94 -9.83 -7.34
C VAL A 276 11.97 -9.11 -8.68
N GLY A 277 10.93 -8.33 -8.99
CA GLY A 277 10.84 -7.57 -10.23
C GLY A 277 11.97 -6.57 -10.39
N GLN A 278 12.35 -5.86 -9.32
CA GLN A 278 13.50 -4.98 -9.33
C GLN A 278 14.79 -5.73 -9.72
N CYS A 279 15.01 -6.91 -9.13
CA CYS A 279 16.18 -7.74 -9.46
C CYS A 279 16.13 -8.28 -10.90
N LEU A 280 14.97 -8.74 -11.37
CA LEU A 280 14.81 -9.24 -12.74
C LEU A 280 15.07 -8.15 -13.78
N LEU A 281 14.51 -6.96 -13.57
CA LEU A 281 14.74 -5.80 -14.45
C LEU A 281 16.20 -5.38 -14.44
N ALA A 282 16.86 -5.35 -13.27
CA ALA A 282 18.28 -5.01 -13.18
C ALA A 282 19.19 -6.06 -13.84
N GLN A 283 18.81 -7.34 -13.80
CA GLN A 283 19.63 -8.44 -14.29
C GLN A 283 19.41 -8.74 -15.77
N TYR A 284 18.17 -8.63 -16.26
CA TYR A 284 17.74 -9.09 -17.58
C TYR A 284 17.08 -7.99 -18.42
N GLY A 285 16.69 -6.87 -17.84
CA GLY A 285 15.95 -5.80 -18.54
C GLY A 285 14.49 -6.12 -18.83
N ASN A 286 13.98 -7.30 -18.44
CA ASN A 286 12.60 -7.72 -18.63
C ASN A 286 12.08 -8.53 -17.43
N VAL A 287 10.84 -9.02 -17.52
CA VAL A 287 10.13 -9.71 -16.44
C VAL A 287 9.70 -11.13 -16.82
N ASP A 288 10.22 -11.68 -17.93
CA ASP A 288 9.77 -12.94 -18.53
C ASP A 288 9.87 -14.12 -17.57
N LYS A 289 10.93 -14.11 -16.75
CA LYS A 289 11.17 -15.11 -15.70
C LYS A 289 10.10 -15.17 -14.61
N LEU A 290 9.17 -14.23 -14.54
CA LEU A 290 8.00 -14.36 -13.66
C LEU A 290 7.14 -15.57 -14.03
N ALA A 291 7.14 -16.00 -15.29
CA ALA A 291 6.43 -17.20 -15.72
C ALA A 291 6.88 -18.45 -14.96
N ASP A 292 8.16 -18.53 -14.57
CA ASP A 292 8.74 -19.66 -13.84
C ASP A 292 8.17 -19.78 -12.41
N LEU A 293 7.61 -18.70 -11.85
CA LEU A 293 6.90 -18.74 -10.57
C LEU A 293 5.65 -19.63 -10.64
N SER A 294 5.17 -19.98 -11.83
CA SER A 294 4.01 -20.86 -12.00
C SER A 294 4.26 -22.26 -11.43
N THR A 295 5.52 -22.70 -11.34
CA THR A 295 5.90 -23.99 -10.73
C THR A 295 6.21 -23.88 -9.23
N LEU A 296 6.22 -22.67 -8.67
CA LEU A 296 6.49 -22.43 -7.25
C LEU A 296 5.28 -22.86 -6.40
N ASN A 297 5.53 -23.66 -5.36
CA ASN A 297 4.48 -24.03 -4.43
C ASN A 297 4.11 -22.85 -3.51
N ILE A 298 3.14 -22.04 -3.94
CA ILE A 298 2.59 -20.87 -3.26
C ILE A 298 1.45 -21.19 -2.28
N ARG A 299 1.34 -22.43 -1.80
CA ARG A 299 0.38 -22.76 -0.75
C ARG A 299 0.86 -22.32 0.62
N ARG A 300 -0.09 -22.03 1.50
CA ARG A 300 0.20 -21.64 2.89
C ARG A 300 0.80 -22.77 3.74
N ASP A 301 0.65 -24.02 3.32
CA ASP A 301 1.28 -25.19 3.97
C ASP A 301 2.65 -25.54 3.35
N SER A 302 3.16 -24.71 2.43
CA SER A 302 4.44 -24.94 1.76
C SER A 302 5.61 -24.76 2.72
N PRO A 303 6.45 -25.81 2.95
CA PRO A 303 7.58 -25.72 3.86
C PRO A 303 8.64 -24.71 3.38
N GLY A 304 8.70 -24.44 2.07
CA GLY A 304 9.64 -23.48 1.49
C GLY A 304 9.44 -22.04 1.97
N PHE A 305 8.29 -21.72 2.55
CA PHE A 305 7.93 -20.37 3.00
C PHE A 305 7.85 -20.23 4.53
N VAL A 306 7.98 -21.33 5.27
CA VAL A 306 8.11 -21.34 6.73
C VAL A 306 9.44 -20.70 7.13
N GLY A 307 9.42 -19.83 8.14
CA GLY A 307 10.56 -19.01 8.54
C GLY A 307 10.87 -17.83 7.59
N ARG A 308 10.17 -17.72 6.45
CA ARG A 308 10.27 -16.60 5.50
C ARG A 308 9.07 -15.67 5.66
N CYS A 309 7.96 -15.95 4.97
CA CYS A 309 6.71 -15.20 5.11
C CYS A 309 5.70 -15.88 6.04
N ILE A 310 5.92 -17.13 6.43
CA ILE A 310 5.07 -17.86 7.36
C ILE A 310 5.84 -18.06 8.66
N ASP A 311 5.24 -17.64 9.77
CA ASP A 311 5.78 -17.86 11.11
C ASP A 311 5.75 -19.35 11.47
N GLU A 312 6.87 -19.89 11.94
CA GLU A 312 7.04 -21.33 12.20
C GLU A 312 6.18 -21.82 13.38
N VAL A 313 5.94 -20.96 14.37
CA VAL A 313 5.22 -21.35 15.59
C VAL A 313 3.71 -21.17 15.41
N THR A 314 3.30 -20.02 14.88
CA THR A 314 1.90 -19.61 14.83
C THR A 314 1.22 -19.88 13.48
N GLY A 315 1.98 -20.10 12.40
CA GLY A 315 1.45 -20.19 11.04
C GLY A 315 0.87 -18.88 10.51
N ASN A 316 1.09 -17.77 11.21
CA ASN A 316 0.67 -16.44 10.79
C ASN A 316 1.61 -15.88 9.72
N MET A 317 1.09 -14.94 8.93
CA MET A 317 1.92 -14.24 7.94
C MET A 317 2.81 -13.21 8.63
N LEU A 318 4.11 -13.29 8.39
CA LEU A 318 5.08 -12.29 8.84
C LEU A 318 5.03 -11.07 7.92
N THR A 319 5.13 -9.86 8.48
CA THR A 319 4.97 -8.61 7.71
C THR A 319 6.18 -7.67 7.79
N ASN A 320 7.27 -8.11 8.40
CA ASN A 320 8.46 -7.29 8.60
C ASN A 320 9.38 -7.27 7.36
N ALA A 321 10.34 -6.34 7.36
CA ALA A 321 11.25 -6.15 6.22
C ALA A 321 12.12 -7.39 5.93
N THR A 322 12.53 -8.12 6.97
CA THR A 322 13.32 -9.35 6.83
C THR A 322 12.51 -10.43 6.11
N ALA A 323 11.26 -10.64 6.52
CA ALA A 323 10.34 -11.60 5.90
C ALA A 323 10.14 -11.30 4.40
N ILE A 324 9.98 -10.02 4.03
CA ILE A 324 9.89 -9.59 2.63
C ILE A 324 11.15 -10.01 1.85
N LYS A 325 12.34 -9.70 2.37
CA LYS A 325 13.61 -10.03 1.71
C LYS A 325 13.83 -11.54 1.57
N LEU A 326 13.65 -12.33 2.64
CA LEU A 326 13.82 -13.79 2.61
C LEU A 326 12.84 -14.45 1.63
N THR A 327 11.59 -13.95 1.58
CA THR A 327 10.59 -14.45 0.62
C THR A 327 10.98 -14.13 -0.81
N ALA A 328 11.50 -12.92 -1.07
CA ALA A 328 12.01 -12.54 -2.39
C ALA A 328 13.19 -13.42 -2.81
N ILE A 329 14.12 -13.72 -1.90
CA ILE A 329 15.25 -14.61 -2.17
C ILE A 329 14.78 -16.00 -2.59
N LYS A 330 13.79 -16.57 -1.89
CA LYS A 330 13.20 -17.86 -2.27
C LYS A 330 12.64 -17.83 -3.68
N MET A 331 11.96 -16.76 -4.08
CA MET A 331 11.45 -16.59 -5.44
C MET A 331 12.58 -16.42 -6.46
N LEU A 332 13.61 -15.61 -6.16
CA LEU A 332 14.77 -15.40 -7.03
C LEU A 332 15.53 -16.70 -7.30
N CYS A 333 15.79 -17.49 -6.25
CA CYS A 333 16.41 -18.80 -6.41
C CYS A 333 15.54 -19.75 -7.24
N HIS A 334 14.21 -19.70 -7.08
CA HIS A 334 13.27 -20.54 -7.84
C HIS A 334 13.29 -20.21 -9.34
N VAL A 335 13.35 -18.93 -9.71
CA VAL A 335 13.41 -18.50 -11.13
C VAL A 335 14.84 -18.49 -11.70
N GLY A 336 15.81 -19.02 -10.95
CA GLY A 336 17.22 -19.06 -11.34
C GLY A 336 17.82 -17.66 -11.57
N CYS A 337 17.34 -16.64 -10.85
CA CYS A 337 17.93 -15.31 -10.86
C CYS A 337 19.07 -15.24 -9.84
N PRO A 338 20.27 -14.77 -10.22
CA PRO A 338 21.36 -14.53 -9.28
C PRO A 338 20.92 -13.58 -8.16
N VAL A 339 21.29 -13.92 -6.93
CA VAL A 339 20.94 -13.14 -5.73
C VAL A 339 22.14 -12.27 -5.35
N GLY A 340 21.92 -10.97 -5.09
CA GLY A 340 23.00 -10.06 -4.72
C GLY A 340 23.66 -10.37 -3.36
N PRO A 341 24.92 -9.95 -3.12
CA PRO A 341 25.68 -10.34 -1.92
C PRO A 341 25.03 -9.97 -0.58
N GLU A 342 24.36 -8.82 -0.49
CA GLU A 342 23.65 -8.40 0.73
C GLU A 342 22.51 -9.37 1.06
N LEU A 343 21.72 -9.74 0.06
CA LEU A 343 20.60 -10.68 0.22
C LEU A 343 21.11 -12.08 0.52
N GLN A 344 22.18 -12.55 -0.13
CA GLN A 344 22.81 -13.83 0.21
C GLN A 344 23.28 -13.86 1.68
N SER A 345 23.89 -12.77 2.14
CA SER A 345 24.38 -12.64 3.52
C SER A 345 23.22 -12.68 4.52
N LEU A 346 22.09 -12.07 4.18
CA LEU A 346 20.88 -12.14 4.99
C LEU A 346 20.28 -13.55 5.01
N GLU A 347 20.14 -14.20 3.85
CA GLU A 347 19.59 -15.56 3.76
C GLU A 347 20.42 -16.53 4.60
N ARG A 348 21.75 -16.47 4.54
CA ARG A 348 22.65 -17.34 5.32
C ARG A 348 22.54 -17.17 6.84
N GLN A 349 22.01 -16.05 7.33
CA GLN A 349 21.75 -15.89 8.78
C GLN A 349 20.59 -16.76 9.27
N TYR A 350 19.65 -17.08 8.38
CA TYR A 350 18.44 -17.84 8.70
C TYR A 350 18.43 -19.25 8.08
N PHE A 351 19.04 -19.40 6.90
CA PHE A 351 19.09 -20.60 6.08
C PHE A 351 20.53 -20.80 5.54
N PRO A 352 21.48 -21.25 6.39
CA PRO A 352 22.91 -21.29 6.08
C PRO A 352 23.25 -22.20 4.89
N ASP A 353 22.45 -23.24 4.67
CA ASP A 353 22.66 -24.26 3.62
C ASP A 353 22.06 -23.86 2.26
N THR A 354 21.62 -22.61 2.10
CA THR A 354 21.00 -22.16 0.84
C THR A 354 22.02 -22.05 -0.27
N GLU A 355 21.79 -22.79 -1.36
CA GLU A 355 22.51 -22.64 -2.62
C GLU A 355 21.88 -21.53 -3.47
N PHE A 356 22.73 -20.72 -4.09
CA PHE A 356 22.30 -19.60 -4.93
C PHE A 356 22.62 -19.88 -6.40
N PRO A 357 21.74 -19.47 -7.34
CA PRO A 357 22.05 -19.51 -8.77
C PRO A 357 23.31 -18.70 -9.09
N SER A 358 24.19 -19.22 -9.95
CA SER A 358 25.36 -18.46 -10.39
C SER A 358 24.95 -17.33 -11.33
N ALA A 359 25.72 -16.24 -11.34
CA ALA A 359 25.58 -15.23 -12.38
C ALA A 359 25.86 -15.87 -13.75
N LEU A 360 24.96 -15.68 -14.72
CA LEU A 360 25.28 -15.89 -16.12
C LEU A 360 26.26 -14.79 -16.54
N GLU A 361 27.39 -15.15 -17.14
CA GLU A 361 28.27 -14.17 -17.80
C GLU A 361 27.47 -13.54 -18.95
N VAL A 362 27.14 -12.26 -18.82
CA VAL A 362 26.55 -11.49 -19.91
C VAL A 362 27.63 -11.32 -20.96
N GLY A 363 27.58 -12.15 -22.01
CA GLY A 363 28.41 -12.00 -23.19
C GLY A 363 28.13 -10.64 -23.83
N ALA A 364 29.11 -9.76 -23.77
CA ALA A 364 29.14 -8.57 -24.61
C ALA A 364 29.29 -9.01 -26.07
N SER A 365 28.20 -8.98 -26.83
CA SER A 365 28.25 -8.84 -28.28
C SER A 365 27.28 -7.75 -28.71
N SER A 366 27.80 -6.52 -28.74
CA SER A 366 27.34 -5.51 -29.66
C SER A 366 27.60 -6.02 -31.09
N GLU A 367 26.55 -6.29 -31.85
CA GLU A 367 26.56 -6.07 -33.30
C GLU A 367 25.11 -5.97 -33.79
N GLU A 368 24.83 -4.88 -34.50
CA GLU A 368 23.58 -4.63 -35.21
C GLU A 368 23.29 -5.80 -36.15
N ALA A 369 22.23 -6.55 -35.88
CA ALA A 369 21.60 -7.41 -36.87
C ALA A 369 20.12 -7.06 -36.94
N SER A 370 19.78 -6.23 -37.93
CA SER A 370 18.42 -6.06 -38.39
C SER A 370 17.89 -7.41 -38.92
N LEU A 371 17.05 -8.09 -38.15
CA LEU A 371 16.21 -9.15 -38.67
C LEU A 371 14.83 -9.02 -38.03
N ASN A 372 13.89 -8.48 -38.82
CA ASN A 372 12.48 -8.83 -38.71
C ASN A 372 12.36 -10.34 -38.98
N GLU A 373 12.59 -11.15 -37.97
CA GLU A 373 12.02 -12.49 -37.92
C GLU A 373 10.92 -12.46 -36.87
N VAL A 374 9.69 -12.57 -37.38
CA VAL A 374 8.51 -12.90 -36.60
C VAL A 374 8.82 -14.25 -35.93
N PHE A 375 9.25 -14.22 -34.67
CA PHE A 375 9.18 -15.40 -33.82
C PHE A 375 7.69 -15.67 -33.62
N ASP A 376 7.14 -16.62 -34.38
CA ASP A 376 5.96 -17.34 -33.94
C ASP A 376 6.35 -17.96 -32.58
N GLU A 377 5.85 -17.39 -31.49
CA GLU A 377 5.80 -18.06 -30.20
C GLU A 377 5.02 -19.36 -30.39
N VAL A 378 5.74 -20.45 -30.63
CA VAL A 378 5.16 -21.78 -30.51
C VAL A 378 4.85 -21.95 -29.02
N GLU A 379 3.62 -21.65 -28.62
CA GLU A 379 3.11 -21.94 -27.28
C GLU A 379 3.50 -23.39 -26.93
N HIS A 380 4.40 -23.55 -25.96
CA HIS A 380 4.80 -24.85 -25.46
C HIS A 380 3.57 -25.51 -24.84
N ARG A 381 2.86 -26.33 -25.61
CA ARG A 381 1.74 -27.12 -25.12
C ARG A 381 2.24 -28.41 -24.48
N SER A 382 1.88 -28.63 -23.22
CA SER A 382 2.18 -29.85 -22.48
C SER A 382 1.76 -31.09 -23.29
N VAL A 383 2.73 -32.00 -23.47
CA VAL A 383 2.57 -33.28 -24.18
C VAL A 383 2.24 -34.44 -23.22
N HIS A 384 2.10 -34.17 -21.92
CA HIS A 384 1.84 -35.19 -20.92
C HIS A 384 0.47 -35.88 -21.14
N LEU A 385 0.39 -37.19 -20.87
CA LEU A 385 -0.81 -38.02 -21.14
C LEU A 385 -2.09 -37.46 -20.48
N TYR A 386 -1.94 -36.88 -19.28
CA TYR A 386 -3.04 -36.28 -18.50
C TYR A 386 -3.27 -34.79 -18.79
N ALA A 387 -2.43 -34.14 -19.58
CA ALA A 387 -2.45 -32.68 -19.77
C ALA A 387 -3.80 -32.18 -20.32
N GLY A 388 -4.41 -32.92 -21.25
CA GLY A 388 -5.75 -32.62 -21.75
C GLY A 388 -6.79 -32.56 -20.63
N MET A 389 -6.81 -33.57 -19.75
CA MET A 389 -7.76 -33.68 -18.65
C MET A 389 -7.60 -32.54 -17.63
N VAL A 390 -6.35 -32.19 -17.32
CA VAL A 390 -6.01 -31.10 -16.38
C VAL A 390 -6.41 -29.75 -16.98
N ARG A 391 -6.11 -29.52 -18.27
CA ARG A 391 -6.42 -28.29 -18.99
C ARG A 391 -7.93 -28.05 -19.10
N ASP A 392 -8.68 -29.09 -19.47
CA ASP A 392 -10.13 -29.01 -19.59
C ASP A 392 -10.79 -28.72 -18.22
N LYS A 393 -10.19 -29.21 -17.14
CA LYS A 393 -10.69 -29.01 -15.77
C LYS A 393 -10.34 -27.65 -15.18
N TRP A 394 -9.12 -27.15 -15.42
CA TRP A 394 -8.62 -25.88 -14.86
C TRP A 394 -7.97 -25.02 -15.95
N PRO A 395 -8.76 -24.24 -16.72
CA PRO A 395 -8.29 -23.51 -17.89
C PRO A 395 -7.33 -22.36 -17.57
N ASP A 396 -7.28 -21.88 -16.33
CA ASP A 396 -6.40 -20.77 -15.92
C ASP A 396 -4.95 -21.20 -15.67
N LEU A 397 -4.69 -22.51 -15.60
CA LEU A 397 -3.34 -23.01 -15.39
C LEU A 397 -2.46 -22.71 -16.61
N THR A 398 -1.22 -22.31 -16.37
CA THR A 398 -0.18 -22.31 -17.41
C THR A 398 0.13 -23.74 -17.86
N GLU A 399 0.69 -23.92 -19.04
CA GLU A 399 1.16 -25.23 -19.49
C GLU A 399 2.22 -25.82 -18.53
N ALA A 400 3.10 -24.99 -17.96
CA ALA A 400 4.03 -25.40 -16.92
C ALA A 400 3.34 -25.83 -15.60
N GLN A 401 2.22 -25.20 -15.23
CA GLN A 401 1.41 -25.65 -14.10
C GLN A 401 0.70 -26.97 -14.39
N ILE A 402 0.23 -27.15 -15.63
CA ILE A 402 -0.37 -28.40 -16.10
C ILE A 402 0.67 -29.52 -16.04
N ASP A 403 1.88 -29.27 -16.56
CA ASP A 403 3.01 -30.20 -16.48
C ASP A 403 3.33 -30.55 -15.03
N ASN A 404 3.47 -29.56 -14.15
CA ASN A 404 3.75 -29.82 -12.74
C ASN A 404 2.64 -30.65 -12.07
N VAL A 405 1.37 -30.31 -12.28
CA VAL A 405 0.25 -31.13 -11.77
C VAL A 405 0.34 -32.56 -12.31
N CYS A 406 0.61 -32.71 -13.60
CA CYS A 406 0.77 -34.00 -14.25
C CYS A 406 1.91 -34.82 -13.65
N ASP A 407 3.11 -34.22 -13.49
CA ASP A 407 4.29 -34.85 -12.91
C ASP A 407 4.02 -35.30 -11.48
N GLN A 408 3.36 -34.48 -10.66
CA GLN A 408 3.03 -34.86 -9.29
C GLN A 408 1.97 -35.99 -9.25
N VAL A 409 1.03 -36.01 -10.19
CA VAL A 409 0.08 -37.11 -10.37
C VAL A 409 0.80 -38.38 -10.81
N GLU A 410 1.75 -38.30 -11.74
CA GLU A 410 2.59 -39.42 -12.15
C GLU A 410 3.37 -40.00 -10.98
N VAL A 411 4.02 -39.17 -10.16
CA VAL A 411 4.71 -39.62 -8.93
C VAL A 411 3.76 -40.36 -7.98
N VAL A 412 2.51 -39.91 -7.87
CA VAL A 412 1.50 -40.61 -7.06
C VAL A 412 1.11 -41.94 -7.70
N VAL A 413 0.77 -41.96 -8.98
CA VAL A 413 0.39 -43.16 -9.75
C VAL A 413 1.48 -44.23 -9.67
N ALA A 414 2.74 -43.85 -9.91
CA ALA A 414 3.89 -44.74 -9.79
C ALA A 414 4.04 -45.29 -8.37
N GLY A 415 3.73 -44.48 -7.34
CA GLY A 415 3.70 -44.91 -5.94
C GLY A 415 2.62 -45.96 -5.60
N PHE A 416 1.59 -46.11 -6.44
CA PHE A 416 0.58 -47.17 -6.35
C PHE A 416 0.90 -48.38 -7.26
N GLY A 417 2.02 -48.35 -7.99
CA GLY A 417 2.44 -49.43 -8.88
C GLY A 417 1.67 -49.53 -10.19
N GLU A 418 0.94 -48.48 -10.57
CA GLU A 418 0.20 -48.41 -11.84
C GLU A 418 1.03 -47.71 -12.92
N THR A 419 0.76 -48.02 -14.21
CA THR A 419 1.31 -47.25 -15.33
C THR A 419 0.44 -46.04 -15.63
N LEU A 420 0.96 -45.07 -16.37
CA LEU A 420 0.21 -43.89 -16.79
C LEU A 420 -1.06 -44.26 -17.57
N GLU A 421 -0.99 -45.29 -18.42
CA GLU A 421 -2.13 -45.76 -19.20
C GLU A 421 -3.16 -46.49 -18.34
N SER A 422 -2.73 -47.34 -17.40
CA SER A 422 -3.66 -48.11 -16.56
C SER A 422 -4.39 -47.21 -15.56
N ALA A 423 -3.70 -46.19 -15.04
CA ALA A 423 -4.25 -45.24 -14.08
C ALA A 423 -5.14 -44.17 -14.70
N LYS A 424 -5.17 -44.03 -16.04
CA LYS A 424 -5.86 -42.94 -16.75
C LYS A 424 -7.33 -42.75 -16.32
N GLY A 425 -8.07 -43.85 -16.13
CA GLY A 425 -9.47 -43.81 -15.66
C GLY A 425 -9.58 -43.31 -14.21
N ASN A 426 -8.72 -43.80 -13.32
CA ASN A 426 -8.67 -43.38 -11.92
C ASN A 426 -8.24 -41.92 -11.80
N VAL A 427 -7.25 -41.48 -12.59
CA VAL A 427 -6.83 -40.09 -12.66
C VAL A 427 -7.96 -39.20 -13.15
N GLN A 428 -8.66 -39.55 -14.24
CA GLN A 428 -9.82 -38.79 -14.71
C GLN A 428 -10.90 -38.66 -13.63
N CYS A 429 -11.22 -39.75 -12.93
CA CYS A 429 -12.19 -39.73 -11.83
C CYS A 429 -11.72 -38.84 -10.67
N MET A 430 -10.44 -38.95 -10.29
CA MET A 430 -9.82 -38.12 -9.25
C MET A 430 -9.90 -36.63 -9.61
N LEU A 431 -9.44 -36.24 -10.80
CA LEU A 431 -9.45 -34.86 -11.28
C LEU A 431 -10.87 -34.30 -11.33
N THR A 432 -11.85 -35.11 -11.75
CA THR A 432 -13.26 -34.71 -11.79
C THR A 432 -13.81 -34.39 -10.39
N LYS A 433 -13.43 -35.19 -9.38
CA LYS A 433 -13.82 -34.99 -7.96
C LYS A 433 -13.05 -33.87 -7.27
N MET A 434 -11.87 -33.50 -7.77
CA MET A 434 -11.08 -32.40 -7.23
C MET A 434 -11.71 -31.05 -7.60
N ARG A 435 -11.88 -30.19 -6.60
CA ARG A 435 -12.35 -28.81 -6.80
C ARG A 435 -11.24 -27.93 -7.38
N LYS A 436 -10.03 -28.04 -6.82
CA LYS A 436 -8.85 -27.25 -7.20
C LYS A 436 -7.66 -28.12 -7.54
N SER A 437 -6.77 -27.60 -8.37
CA SER A 437 -5.49 -28.23 -8.68
C SER A 437 -4.60 -28.25 -7.44
N SER A 438 -3.72 -29.24 -7.37
CA SER A 438 -2.74 -29.36 -6.30
C SER A 438 -1.47 -29.97 -6.86
N THR A 439 -0.33 -29.41 -6.46
CA THR A 439 1.00 -30.00 -6.67
C THR A 439 1.54 -30.62 -5.37
N VAL A 440 0.71 -30.71 -4.32
CA VAL A 440 1.11 -31.31 -3.05
C VAL A 440 0.89 -32.81 -3.10
N LEU A 441 1.98 -33.58 -3.13
CA LEU A 441 1.96 -35.05 -3.19
C LEU A 441 1.06 -35.71 -2.14
N ALA A 442 0.99 -35.18 -0.92
CA ALA A 442 0.12 -35.73 0.12
C ALA A 442 -1.37 -35.55 -0.19
N THR A 443 -1.73 -34.39 -0.77
CA THR A 443 -3.11 -34.08 -1.17
C THR A 443 -3.53 -34.91 -2.37
N ILE A 444 -2.69 -34.99 -3.40
CA ILE A 444 -2.92 -35.85 -4.58
C ILE A 444 -3.00 -37.31 -4.12
N ARG A 445 -2.02 -37.73 -3.31
CA ARG A 445 -2.01 -38.82 -2.32
C ARG A 445 -3.41 -39.31 -1.92
N ALA A 446 -4.03 -38.46 -1.10
CA ALA A 446 -5.28 -38.75 -0.43
C ALA A 446 -6.47 -38.81 -1.39
N ASN A 447 -6.50 -37.97 -2.42
CA ASN A 447 -7.58 -37.98 -3.41
C ASN A 447 -7.51 -39.20 -4.32
N TYR A 448 -6.31 -39.57 -4.79
CA TYR A 448 -6.11 -40.77 -5.60
C TYR A 448 -6.51 -42.03 -4.84
N LYS A 449 -6.11 -42.13 -3.56
CA LYS A 449 -6.48 -43.25 -2.68
C LYS A 449 -7.99 -43.42 -2.51
N LYS A 450 -8.77 -42.32 -2.51
CA LYS A 450 -10.25 -42.40 -2.42
C LYS A 450 -10.85 -43.01 -3.68
N VAL A 451 -10.27 -42.74 -4.85
CA VAL A 451 -10.76 -43.27 -6.12
C VAL A 451 -10.40 -44.74 -6.28
N VAL A 452 -9.19 -45.15 -5.91
CA VAL A 452 -8.74 -46.55 -6.01
C VAL A 452 -9.48 -47.47 -5.00
N ALA A 453 -10.09 -46.88 -3.96
CA ALA A 453 -10.86 -47.61 -2.95
C ALA A 453 -12.35 -47.77 -3.29
N GLU A 454 -12.84 -47.08 -4.33
CA GLU A 454 -14.18 -47.23 -4.90
C GLU A 454 -14.16 -48.22 -6.07
#